data_AF-A0A967X5E4-F1
#
_entry.id   AF-A0A967X5E4-F1
#
_cell.length_a   1.000
_cell.length_b   1.000
_cell.length_c   1.000
_cell.angle_alpha   90.00
_cell.angle_beta   90.00
_cell.angle_gamma   90.00
#
_symmetry.space_group_name_H-M   'P 1'
#
loop_
_entity.id
_entity.type
_entity.pdbx_description
1 polymer ?
#
loop_
_entity_poly.entity_id
_entity_poly.type
_entity_poly.pdbx_seq_one_letter_code
_entity_poly.pdbx_strand_id
1 'polypeptide(L)'
;MQAIGRRLFAATLVALFVVGSAAEAQRPKGGKGKANAEAAGDKDKKQDKIKPYDEVITDEMTTDPGLFLVHRDGDDVYFEIPPEELGKDMVWVTQIAETQAGYSWAGMPVGDRVVRWEQRDDKILLRDVNYDIRADVDDPIKMAVEAT
;
A
#
# COMPACT_ATOMS: atom_id res chain seq x y z
N MET A 1 19.58 1.61 -66.95
CA MET A 1 20.05 1.56 -65.55
C MET A 1 19.29 2.62 -64.76
N GLN A 2 18.62 2.21 -63.69
CA GLN A 2 17.49 2.86 -62.99
C GLN A 2 17.88 4.16 -62.26
N ALA A 3 17.23 5.30 -62.55
CA ALA A 3 16.06 5.90 -61.87
C ALA A 3 16.34 6.40 -60.43
N ILE A 4 16.62 7.70 -60.31
CA ILE A 4 16.67 8.46 -59.06
C ILE A 4 15.63 9.58 -59.16
N GLY A 5 14.66 9.59 -58.24
CA GLY A 5 13.65 10.64 -58.13
C GLY A 5 12.85 10.51 -56.84
N ARG A 6 13.44 10.86 -55.70
CA ARG A 6 12.76 10.92 -54.39
C ARG A 6 11.86 12.16 -54.39
N ARG A 7 10.54 11.94 -54.47
CA ARG A 7 9.52 12.99 -54.30
C ARG A 7 9.11 13.07 -52.83
N LEU A 8 9.14 14.31 -52.31
CA LEU A 8 8.60 14.74 -51.02
C LEU A 8 7.13 14.33 -50.87
N PHE A 9 6.75 13.92 -49.66
CA PHE A 9 5.40 14.12 -49.13
C PHE A 9 5.50 14.33 -47.62
N ALA A 10 5.43 15.60 -47.20
CA ALA A 10 5.16 16.00 -45.83
C ALA A 10 3.65 16.27 -45.74
N ALA A 11 2.95 15.59 -44.84
CA ALA A 11 1.55 15.84 -44.55
C ALA A 11 1.37 16.00 -43.04
N THR A 12 1.26 17.27 -42.64
CA THR A 12 0.90 17.75 -41.31
C THR A 12 -0.61 17.62 -41.12
N LEU A 13 -1.06 17.07 -39.98
CA LEU A 13 -2.46 17.22 -39.54
C LEU A 13 -2.53 17.16 -38.01
N VAL A 14 -2.59 18.34 -37.39
CA VAL A 14 -2.87 18.51 -35.95
C VAL A 14 -4.37 18.79 -35.82
N ALA A 15 -5.10 17.89 -35.16
CA ALA A 15 -6.50 18.06 -34.82
C ALA A 15 -6.63 18.56 -33.36
N LEU A 16 -7.26 19.72 -33.18
CA LEU A 16 -7.65 20.29 -31.90
C LEU A 16 -8.88 19.54 -31.36
N PHE A 17 -8.77 18.95 -30.17
CA PHE A 17 -9.93 18.49 -29.38
C PHE A 17 -10.20 19.50 -28.26
N VAL A 18 -11.32 20.22 -28.35
CA VAL A 18 -11.85 21.04 -27.26
C VAL A 18 -12.85 20.18 -26.49
N VAL A 19 -12.48 19.76 -25.27
CA VAL A 19 -13.41 19.14 -24.31
C VAL A 19 -13.97 20.25 -23.43
N GLY A 20 -15.24 20.57 -23.62
CA GLY A 20 -16.02 21.36 -22.67
C GLY A 20 -16.50 20.47 -21.52
N SER A 21 -16.21 20.86 -20.28
CA SER A 21 -16.78 20.27 -19.06
C SER A 21 -17.20 21.39 -18.12
N ALA A 22 -18.49 21.47 -17.83
CA ALA A 22 -19.00 22.12 -16.62
C ALA A 22 -20.41 21.60 -16.27
N ALA A 23 -20.42 20.76 -15.24
CA ALA A 23 -21.39 20.70 -14.14
C ALA A 23 -22.81 20.17 -14.42
N GLU A 24 -22.93 18.85 -14.28
CA GLU A 24 -24.14 18.14 -13.86
C GLU A 24 -24.61 18.59 -12.46
N ALA A 25 -25.92 18.51 -12.26
CA ALA A 25 -26.75 19.00 -11.17
C ALA A 25 -26.60 18.28 -9.81
N GLN A 26 -26.78 19.02 -8.70
CA GLN A 26 -27.32 18.48 -7.43
C GLN A 26 -28.00 19.55 -6.56
N ARG A 27 -29.33 19.49 -6.41
CA ARG A 27 -30.05 19.82 -5.15
C ARG A 27 -31.42 19.12 -5.10
N PRO A 28 -31.62 18.06 -4.30
CA PRO A 28 -32.95 17.57 -3.98
C PRO A 28 -33.52 18.33 -2.76
N LYS A 29 -34.79 18.76 -2.88
CA LYS A 29 -35.59 19.34 -1.80
C LYS A 29 -36.07 18.23 -0.86
N GLY A 30 -35.92 18.47 0.43
CA GLY A 30 -36.42 17.59 1.50
C GLY A 30 -37.95 17.52 1.54
N GLY A 31 -38.46 16.31 1.70
CA GLY A 31 -39.84 16.01 2.04
C GLY A 31 -39.87 15.06 3.23
N LYS A 32 -40.41 15.53 4.36
CA LYS A 32 -40.70 14.71 5.55
C LYS A 32 -41.94 13.85 5.27
N GLY A 33 -41.81 12.54 5.41
CA GLY A 33 -42.93 11.60 5.47
C GLY A 33 -42.74 10.66 6.66
N LYS A 34 -43.68 10.67 7.61
CA LYS A 34 -43.75 9.73 8.74
C LYS A 34 -44.25 8.36 8.24
N ALA A 35 -43.62 7.29 8.68
CA ALA A 35 -44.29 6.00 8.86
C ALA A 35 -43.62 5.26 10.01
N ASN A 36 -44.44 4.86 10.98
CA ASN A 36 -44.10 4.04 12.13
C ASN A 36 -44.16 2.58 11.66
N ALA A 37 -43.11 1.81 11.85
CA ALA A 37 -43.12 0.36 11.69
C ALA A 37 -42.12 -0.25 12.67
N GLU A 38 -42.62 -1.21 13.46
CA GLU A 38 -41.90 -2.00 14.43
C GLU A 38 -40.58 -2.54 13.86
N ALA A 39 -39.48 -2.26 14.55
CA ALA A 39 -38.23 -2.97 14.36
C ALA A 39 -38.01 -3.84 15.59
N ALA A 40 -38.04 -5.15 15.35
CA ALA A 40 -37.50 -6.17 16.20
C ALA A 40 -36.18 -5.71 16.81
N GLY A 41 -35.96 -6.07 18.07
CA GLY A 41 -34.68 -5.91 18.72
C GLY A 41 -33.61 -6.68 17.96
N ASP A 42 -33.01 -6.01 16.98
CA ASP A 42 -31.70 -6.36 16.45
C ASP A 42 -30.74 -6.08 17.59
N LYS A 43 -30.39 -7.15 18.29
CA LYS A 43 -29.20 -7.15 19.12
C LYS A 43 -28.06 -6.93 18.13
N ASP A 44 -27.68 -5.67 17.96
CA ASP A 44 -26.39 -5.24 17.43
C ASP A 44 -25.33 -6.08 18.14
N LYS A 45 -25.02 -7.24 17.56
CA LYS A 45 -23.76 -7.92 17.80
C LYS A 45 -22.77 -6.97 17.19
N LYS A 46 -22.24 -6.08 18.03
CA LYS A 46 -21.05 -5.31 17.77
C LYS A 46 -20.01 -6.31 17.27
N GLN A 47 -19.89 -6.39 15.95
CA GLN A 47 -18.98 -7.31 15.29
C GLN A 47 -17.61 -6.86 15.75
N ASP A 48 -16.92 -7.71 16.52
CA ASP A 48 -15.55 -7.40 16.93
C ASP A 48 -14.75 -7.15 15.66
N LYS A 49 -14.05 -6.02 15.63
CA LYS A 49 -13.34 -5.55 14.43
C LYS A 49 -12.15 -6.44 14.07
N ILE A 50 -11.74 -7.30 14.99
CA ILE A 50 -10.61 -8.23 14.88
C ILE A 50 -11.18 -9.65 14.84
N LYS A 51 -10.79 -10.41 13.81
CA LYS A 51 -11.17 -11.81 13.67
C LYS A 51 -10.43 -12.69 14.69
N PRO A 52 -11.04 -13.77 15.20
CA PRO A 52 -10.33 -14.76 16.00
C PRO A 52 -9.14 -15.36 15.24
N TYR A 53 -8.08 -15.72 15.97
CA TYR A 53 -6.85 -16.25 15.40
C TYR A 53 -7.10 -17.50 14.52
N ASP A 54 -7.81 -18.50 15.05
CA ASP A 54 -8.08 -19.77 14.35
C ASP A 54 -8.94 -19.60 13.08
N GLU A 55 -9.59 -18.43 12.91
CA GLU A 55 -10.31 -18.09 11.67
C GLU A 55 -9.37 -17.53 10.59
N VAL A 56 -8.26 -16.92 10.99
CA VAL A 56 -7.30 -16.26 10.09
C VAL A 56 -6.13 -17.18 9.77
N ILE A 57 -5.61 -17.89 10.77
CA ILE A 57 -4.48 -18.82 10.62
C ILE A 57 -5.01 -20.24 10.81
N THR A 58 -4.94 -21.04 9.75
CA THR A 58 -5.43 -22.43 9.76
C THR A 58 -4.27 -23.41 9.60
N ASP A 59 -4.47 -24.65 10.06
CA ASP A 59 -3.46 -25.71 9.99
C ASP A 59 -3.11 -26.14 8.55
N GLU A 60 -3.89 -25.70 7.56
CA GLU A 60 -3.69 -25.99 6.14
C GLU A 60 -2.65 -25.05 5.50
N MET A 61 -2.34 -23.92 6.15
CA MET A 61 -1.39 -22.93 5.64
C MET A 61 0.06 -23.42 5.74
N THR A 62 0.89 -23.04 4.76
CA THR A 62 2.33 -23.27 4.86
C THR A 62 2.96 -22.22 5.77
N THR A 63 3.64 -22.64 6.82
CA THR A 63 4.27 -21.75 7.81
C THR A 63 5.79 -21.81 7.72
N ASP A 64 6.41 -20.67 7.46
CA ASP A 64 7.86 -20.49 7.41
C ASP A 64 8.36 -19.81 8.70
N PRO A 65 9.29 -20.43 9.46
CA PRO A 65 9.92 -19.77 10.60
C PRO A 65 11.04 -18.82 10.16
N GLY A 66 11.19 -17.70 10.86
CA GLY A 66 12.24 -16.71 10.60
C GLY A 66 12.32 -15.66 11.70
N LEU A 67 12.55 -14.40 11.31
CA LEU A 67 12.38 -13.26 12.23
C LEU A 67 10.95 -13.24 12.83
N PHE A 68 9.99 -13.65 12.01
CA PHE A 68 8.58 -13.82 12.34
C PHE A 68 8.12 -15.18 11.81
N LEU A 69 6.99 -15.69 12.30
CA LEU A 69 6.27 -16.71 11.56
C LEU A 69 5.57 -16.05 10.37
N VAL A 70 5.72 -16.67 9.20
CA VAL A 70 5.06 -16.25 7.97
C VAL A 70 4.17 -17.37 7.50
N HIS A 71 2.86 -17.13 7.44
CA HIS A 71 1.89 -18.10 6.93
C HIS A 71 1.50 -17.71 5.51
N ARG A 72 1.39 -18.72 4.63
CA ARG A 72 1.02 -18.54 3.23
C ARG A 72 -0.18 -19.40 2.90
N ASP A 73 -1.16 -18.77 2.26
CA ASP A 73 -2.33 -19.41 1.67
C ASP A 73 -2.53 -18.88 0.25
N GLY A 74 -2.06 -19.63 -0.74
CA GLY A 74 -1.99 -19.17 -2.13
C GLY A 74 -1.14 -17.90 -2.27
N ASP A 75 -1.80 -16.80 -2.64
CA ASP A 75 -1.18 -15.48 -2.84
C ASP A 75 -1.21 -14.61 -1.56
N ASP A 76 -1.97 -15.01 -0.55
CA ASP A 76 -2.06 -14.28 0.70
C ASP A 76 -0.89 -14.62 1.63
N VAL A 77 -0.34 -13.59 2.27
CA VAL A 77 0.79 -13.70 3.21
C VAL A 77 0.40 -13.05 4.52
N TYR A 78 0.47 -13.83 5.59
CA TYR A 78 0.17 -13.41 6.96
C TYR A 78 1.46 -13.41 7.79
N PHE A 79 1.64 -12.39 8.62
CA PHE A 79 2.80 -12.24 9.49
C PHE A 79 2.36 -12.29 10.95
N GLU A 80 3.01 -13.12 11.75
CA GLU A 80 2.93 -13.02 13.21
C GLU A 80 4.05 -12.12 13.72
N ILE A 81 3.70 -10.89 14.10
CA ILE A 81 4.66 -9.94 14.66
C ILE A 81 4.62 -10.03 16.19
N PRO A 82 5.68 -10.53 16.85
CA PRO A 82 5.74 -10.56 18.31
C PRO A 82 5.72 -9.13 18.88
N PRO A 83 5.04 -8.86 20.01
CA PRO A 83 4.99 -7.53 20.61
C PRO A 83 6.36 -6.93 20.90
N GLU A 84 7.35 -7.76 21.24
CA GLU A 84 8.73 -7.36 21.47
C GLU A 84 9.46 -6.87 20.22
N GLU A 85 8.95 -7.17 19.02
CA GLU A 85 9.52 -6.73 17.75
C GLU A 85 8.88 -5.42 17.24
N LEU A 86 7.80 -4.97 17.86
CA LEU A 86 7.19 -3.67 17.56
C LEU A 86 8.11 -2.53 17.99
N GLY A 87 8.14 -1.47 17.19
CA GLY A 87 8.94 -0.27 17.45
C GLY A 87 10.44 -0.40 17.18
N LYS A 88 10.91 -1.58 16.77
CA LYS A 88 12.32 -1.79 16.36
C LYS A 88 12.52 -1.39 14.91
N ASP A 89 13.64 -0.71 14.67
CA ASP A 89 14.09 -0.37 13.33
C ASP A 89 14.77 -1.57 12.66
N MET A 90 14.30 -1.90 11.47
CA MET A 90 14.77 -3.04 10.70
C MET A 90 15.23 -2.57 9.33
N VAL A 91 16.42 -2.99 8.91
CA VAL A 91 16.89 -2.70 7.55
C VAL A 91 16.26 -3.72 6.61
N TRP A 92 15.49 -3.24 5.65
CA TRP A 92 14.97 -4.04 4.55
C TRP A 92 15.87 -3.83 3.34
N VAL A 93 16.58 -4.88 2.92
CA VAL A 93 17.41 -4.88 1.70
C VAL A 93 16.76 -5.73 0.61
N THR A 94 16.51 -5.13 -0.55
CA THR A 94 16.05 -5.85 -1.74
C THR A 94 17.24 -6.25 -2.57
N GLN A 95 17.30 -7.53 -2.97
CA GLN A 95 18.44 -8.09 -3.70
C GLN A 95 17.99 -8.79 -4.98
N ILE A 96 18.88 -8.82 -5.99
CA ILE A 96 18.67 -9.59 -7.22
C ILE A 96 18.89 -11.07 -6.91
N ALA A 97 17.84 -11.89 -6.97
CA ALA A 97 17.95 -13.33 -6.73
C ALA A 97 18.76 -14.04 -7.83
N GLU A 98 18.55 -13.66 -9.09
CA GLU A 98 19.23 -14.23 -10.26
C GLU A 98 19.32 -13.19 -11.38
N THR A 99 20.35 -13.31 -12.22
CA THR A 99 20.60 -12.42 -13.36
C THR A 99 21.08 -13.23 -14.56
N GLN A 100 20.86 -12.71 -15.77
CA GLN A 100 21.39 -13.30 -16.99
C GLN A 100 22.92 -13.39 -16.92
N ALA A 101 23.46 -14.51 -17.41
CA ALA A 101 24.89 -14.77 -17.45
C ALA A 101 25.65 -13.62 -18.13
N GLY A 102 26.65 -13.07 -17.44
CA GLY A 102 27.50 -11.98 -17.92
C GLY A 102 26.93 -10.56 -17.75
N TYR A 103 25.71 -10.40 -17.25
CA TYR A 103 25.12 -9.06 -17.02
C TYR A 103 25.41 -8.53 -15.61
N SER A 104 25.35 -9.40 -14.59
CA SER A 104 25.64 -9.03 -13.21
C SER A 104 25.87 -10.26 -12.33
N TRP A 105 25.85 -10.08 -11.00
CA TRP A 105 25.92 -11.13 -9.98
C TRP A 105 24.63 -11.17 -9.16
N ALA A 106 24.18 -12.39 -8.85
CA ALA A 106 23.12 -12.62 -7.86
C ALA A 106 23.56 -12.11 -6.48
N GLY A 107 22.61 -11.63 -5.68
CA GLY A 107 22.86 -11.04 -4.35
C GLY A 107 23.22 -9.55 -4.37
N MET A 108 23.23 -8.89 -5.53
CA MET A 108 23.34 -7.41 -5.56
C MET A 108 22.19 -6.77 -4.78
N PRO A 109 22.46 -5.85 -3.83
CA PRO A 109 21.41 -4.98 -3.29
C PRO A 109 20.99 -3.93 -4.33
N VAL A 110 19.69 -3.81 -4.58
CA VAL A 110 19.12 -2.82 -5.51
C VAL A 110 18.39 -1.68 -4.80
N GLY A 111 18.22 -1.82 -3.49
CA GLY A 111 17.67 -0.78 -2.64
C GLY A 111 17.57 -1.26 -1.21
N ASP A 112 17.77 -0.33 -0.29
CA ASP A 112 17.58 -0.51 1.13
C ASP A 112 16.65 0.57 1.67
N ARG A 113 15.97 0.25 2.76
CA ARG A 113 15.18 1.19 3.56
C ARG A 113 15.16 0.72 5.00
N VAL A 114 14.88 1.63 5.92
CA VAL A 114 14.62 1.26 7.32
C VAL A 114 13.11 1.20 7.50
N VAL A 115 12.61 0.08 8.01
CA VAL A 115 11.20 -0.09 8.31
C VAL A 115 10.99 -0.34 9.79
N ARG A 116 9.80 0.01 10.27
CA ARG A 116 9.36 -0.23 11.64
C ARG A 116 7.93 -0.73 11.65
N TRP A 117 7.69 -1.81 12.37
CA TRP A 117 6.34 -2.27 12.68
C TRP A 117 5.78 -1.47 13.85
N GLU A 118 4.62 -0.86 13.69
CA GLU A 118 3.95 -0.07 14.72
C GLU A 118 2.51 -0.50 14.87
N GLN A 119 2.07 -0.69 16.12
CA GLN A 119 0.66 -0.86 16.42
C GLN A 119 0.01 0.51 16.61
N ARG A 120 -1.09 0.74 15.89
CA ARG A 120 -1.95 1.91 16.06
C ARG A 120 -3.41 1.47 16.08
N ASP A 121 -4.04 1.63 17.23
CA ASP A 121 -5.38 1.10 17.49
C ASP A 121 -5.42 -0.41 17.19
N ASP A 122 -6.42 -0.86 16.42
CA ASP A 122 -6.60 -2.26 16.00
C ASP A 122 -5.79 -2.60 14.72
N LYS A 123 -4.74 -1.85 14.39
CA LYS A 123 -3.95 -2.03 13.15
C LYS A 123 -2.46 -2.15 13.43
N ILE A 124 -1.82 -3.01 12.64
CA ILE A 124 -0.37 -3.08 12.50
C ILE A 124 0.02 -2.34 11.22
N LEU A 125 0.90 -1.36 11.36
CA LEU A 125 1.43 -0.55 10.26
C LEU A 125 2.88 -0.93 10.03
N LEU A 126 3.26 -1.04 8.75
CA LEU A 126 4.66 -1.03 8.35
C LEU A 126 5.02 0.40 7.95
N ARG A 127 5.86 1.06 8.75
CA ARG A 127 6.34 2.41 8.49
C ARG A 127 7.67 2.37 7.75
N ASP A 128 7.84 3.29 6.81
CA ASP A 128 9.15 3.66 6.27
C ASP A 128 9.73 4.73 7.20
N VAL A 129 10.95 4.52 7.70
CA VAL A 129 11.60 5.40 8.67
C VAL A 129 12.71 6.16 7.97
N ASN A 130 12.53 7.47 7.80
CA ASN A 130 13.50 8.32 7.14
C ASN A 130 14.39 9.06 8.16
N TYR A 131 15.72 8.96 8.00
CA TYR A 131 16.73 9.64 8.81
C TYR A 131 17.41 10.83 8.14
N ASP A 132 16.98 11.20 6.92
CA ASP A 132 17.51 12.31 6.14
C ASP A 132 17.23 13.66 6.83
N ILE A 133 16.11 13.74 7.54
CA ILE A 133 15.72 14.91 8.31
C ILE A 133 15.90 14.58 9.79
N ARG A 134 16.67 15.39 10.50
CA ARG A 134 16.88 15.28 11.95
C ARG A 134 16.51 16.59 12.60
N ALA A 135 15.93 16.50 13.79
CA ALA A 135 15.66 17.62 14.67
C ALA A 135 16.27 17.30 16.03
N ASP A 136 16.87 18.29 16.68
CA ASP A 136 17.30 18.12 18.06
C ASP A 136 16.07 17.96 18.98
N VAL A 137 16.28 17.41 20.18
CA VAL A 137 15.18 17.12 21.11
C VAL A 137 14.39 18.39 21.46
N ASP A 138 15.06 19.54 21.45
CA ASP A 138 14.50 20.85 21.78
C ASP A 138 13.96 21.62 20.58
N ASP A 139 14.07 21.07 19.35
CA ASP A 139 13.63 21.76 18.15
C ASP A 139 12.09 21.73 18.00
N PRO A 140 11.45 22.86 17.66
CA PRO A 140 10.01 22.92 17.42
C PRO A 140 9.51 21.98 16.32
N ILE A 141 10.39 21.55 15.41
CA ILE A 141 10.06 20.71 14.26
C ILE A 141 10.09 19.21 14.57
N LYS A 142 10.48 18.79 15.78
CA LYS A 142 10.63 17.38 16.17
C LYS A 142 9.43 16.51 15.82
N MET A 143 8.22 16.95 16.19
CA MET A 143 7.00 16.16 15.93
C MET A 143 6.73 15.95 14.43
N ALA A 144 7.14 16.90 13.58
CA ALA A 144 7.00 16.75 12.14
C ALA A 144 7.99 15.71 11.60
N VAL A 145 9.22 15.69 12.13
CA VAL A 145 10.23 14.69 11.77
C VAL A 145 9.81 13.30 12.21
N GLU A 146 9.32 13.13 13.44
CA GLU A 146 8.82 11.83 13.94
C GLU A 146 7.57 11.32 13.22
N ALA A 147 6.82 12.20 12.56
CA ALA A 147 5.62 11.84 11.82
C ALA A 147 5.86 11.54 10.33
N THR A 148 7.10 11.77 9.85
CA THR A 148 7.50 11.51 8.46
C THR A 148 7.86 10.04 8.29
#